data_AF-A0AAJ1UWP4-F1
#
_entry.id   AF-A0AAJ1UWP4-F1
#
_cell.length_a   1.000
_cell.length_b   1.000
_cell.length_c   1.000
_cell.angle_alpha   90.00
_cell.angle_beta   90.00
_cell.angle_gamma   90.00
#
_symmetry.space_group_name_H-M   'P 1'
#
loop_
_entity.id
_entity.type
_entity.pdbx_description
1 polymer ?
#
loop_
_entity_poly.entity_id
_entity_poly.type
_entity_poly.pdbx_seq_one_letter_code
_entity_poly.pdbx_strand_id
1 'polypeptide(L)'
;MATIGLDKLYYATITENPDTGEETYAKPKPLAKAISAELSVEVAEAILYADDGPSEIVKEFKSGTLTLGIDDLGGEAAAALTGATVDSNGVLISASEDGGAPVAIGFRAARSTGKYQYFWLYRVKFALPTETLATKADSITFSTPSIEGTILRRNKPDSKGRHPWKAEVTEGTTGVKPETITNWYAQVYEPASTTSEA
;
A
#
# COMPACT_ATOMS: atom_id res chain seq x y z
N MET A 1 7.88 -0.01 -19.40
CA MET A 1 6.76 -0.56 -20.21
C MET A 1 5.46 -0.31 -19.46
N ALA A 2 4.39 0.05 -20.15
CA ALA A 2 3.14 0.48 -19.53
C ALA A 2 2.40 -0.68 -18.85
N THR A 3 1.83 -0.40 -17.69
CA THR A 3 0.86 -1.24 -16.99
C THR A 3 -0.51 -1.07 -17.63
N ILE A 4 -1.19 -2.17 -17.93
CA ILE A 4 -2.46 -2.23 -18.67
C ILE A 4 -3.66 -2.63 -17.80
N GLY A 5 -3.43 -3.02 -16.54
CA GLY A 5 -4.51 -3.36 -15.62
C GLY A 5 -4.01 -3.53 -14.19
N LEU A 6 -4.94 -3.44 -13.24
CA LEU A 6 -4.73 -3.65 -11.81
C LEU A 6 -5.65 -4.78 -11.36
N ASP A 7 -5.11 -5.78 -10.66
CA ASP A 7 -5.92 -6.85 -10.09
C ASP A 7 -5.32 -7.39 -8.79
N LYS A 8 -6.08 -8.26 -8.10
CA LYS A 8 -5.71 -8.89 -6.83
C LYS A 8 -5.23 -7.88 -5.78
N LEU A 9 -6.14 -7.05 -5.31
CA LEU A 9 -5.91 -6.14 -4.19
C LEU A 9 -6.10 -6.89 -2.86
N TYR A 10 -5.06 -6.88 -2.04
CA TYR A 10 -4.99 -7.52 -0.73
C TYR A 10 -4.58 -6.50 0.33
N TYR A 11 -5.06 -6.71 1.55
CA TYR A 11 -4.63 -5.99 2.73
C TYR A 11 -4.19 -6.94 3.83
N ALA A 12 -3.30 -6.49 4.70
CA ALA A 12 -2.89 -7.20 5.90
C ALA A 12 -2.82 -6.21 7.08
N THR A 13 -3.40 -6.57 8.21
CA THR A 13 -3.30 -5.76 9.43
C THR A 13 -1.88 -5.80 9.97
N ILE A 14 -1.40 -4.66 10.46
CA ILE A 14 -0.08 -4.52 11.06
C ILE A 14 -0.25 -4.56 12.57
N THR A 15 0.51 -5.43 13.22
CA THR A 15 0.64 -5.43 14.69
C THR A 15 2.05 -5.00 15.02
N GLU A 16 2.17 -3.87 15.71
CA GLU A 16 3.44 -3.35 16.17
C GLU A 16 3.64 -3.76 17.64
N ASN A 17 4.78 -4.39 17.93
CA ASN A 17 5.13 -4.70 19.30
C ASN A 17 5.61 -3.43 20.01
N PRO A 18 4.92 -2.95 21.06
CA PRO A 18 5.21 -1.68 21.71
C PRO A 18 6.59 -1.66 22.40
N ASP A 19 7.17 -2.81 22.73
CA ASP A 19 8.46 -2.91 23.44
C ASP A 19 9.67 -2.94 22.50
N THR A 20 9.49 -3.36 21.24
CA THR A 20 10.59 -3.59 20.29
C THR A 20 10.47 -2.78 19.00
N GLY A 21 9.30 -2.19 18.73
CA GLY A 21 9.01 -1.54 17.45
C GLY A 21 8.95 -2.51 16.27
N GLU A 22 8.95 -3.82 16.53
CA GLU A 22 8.85 -4.84 15.49
C GLU A 22 7.41 -4.92 14.96
N GLU A 23 7.28 -4.71 13.66
CA GLU A 23 6.03 -4.88 12.93
C GLU A 23 5.88 -6.33 12.47
N THR A 24 4.77 -6.93 12.82
CA THR A 24 4.32 -8.22 12.31
C THR A 24 3.08 -8.01 11.44
N TYR A 25 3.01 -8.74 10.32
CA TYR A 25 1.88 -8.66 9.41
C TYR A 25 0.98 -9.87 9.57
N ALA A 26 -0.32 -9.64 9.61
CA ALA A 26 -1.29 -10.72 9.54
C ALA A 26 -1.31 -11.35 8.13
N LYS A 27 -2.01 -12.49 8.01
CA LYS A 27 -2.23 -13.14 6.73
C LYS A 27 -2.98 -12.19 5.78
N PRO A 28 -2.48 -11.96 4.54
CA PRO A 28 -3.16 -11.12 3.57
C PRO A 28 -4.58 -11.60 3.29
N LYS A 29 -5.54 -10.69 3.35
CA LYS A 29 -6.94 -10.89 2.98
C LYS A 29 -7.27 -10.10 1.71
N PRO A 30 -8.13 -10.63 0.82
CA PRO A 30 -8.61 -9.85 -0.33
C PRO A 30 -9.42 -8.65 0.18
N LEU A 31 -9.16 -7.46 -0.39
CA LEU A 31 -9.84 -6.22 0.01
C LEU A 31 -11.13 -6.03 -0.80
N ALA A 32 -10.97 -5.77 -2.09
CA ALA A 32 -12.05 -5.54 -3.04
C ALA A 32 -11.51 -5.67 -4.47
N LYS A 33 -12.40 -5.55 -5.47
CA LYS A 33 -11.97 -5.34 -6.84
C LYS A 33 -11.47 -3.89 -6.98
N ALA A 34 -10.20 -3.76 -7.34
CA ALA A 34 -9.60 -2.46 -7.58
C ALA A 34 -9.84 -2.00 -9.01
N ILE A 35 -10.17 -0.73 -9.17
CA ILE A 35 -10.42 -0.05 -10.45
C ILE A 35 -9.18 0.75 -10.85
N SER A 36 -8.63 1.50 -9.90
CA SER A 36 -7.44 2.33 -10.09
C SER A 36 -6.58 2.32 -8.83
N ALA A 37 -5.28 2.49 -9.03
CA ALA A 37 -4.33 2.74 -7.96
C ALA A 37 -3.35 3.80 -8.42
N GLU A 38 -3.40 4.97 -7.79
CA GLU A 38 -2.47 6.07 -8.02
C GLU A 38 -1.51 6.15 -6.84
N LEU A 39 -0.21 6.05 -7.13
CA LEU A 39 0.86 6.10 -6.15
C LEU A 39 1.68 7.36 -6.38
N SER A 40 1.64 8.29 -5.42
CA SER A 40 2.50 9.47 -5.36
C SER A 40 3.51 9.32 -4.24
N VAL A 41 4.75 9.77 -4.47
CA VAL A 41 5.86 9.68 -3.50
C VAL A 41 6.42 11.07 -3.27
N GLU A 42 6.49 11.46 -2.00
CA GLU A 42 7.10 12.70 -1.56
C GLU A 42 8.46 12.41 -0.91
N VAL A 43 9.50 13.05 -1.44
CA VAL A 43 10.87 13.00 -0.91
C VAL A 43 11.22 14.35 -0.30
N ALA A 44 11.78 14.34 0.91
CA ALA A 44 12.42 15.49 1.49
C ALA A 44 13.83 15.61 0.92
N GLU A 45 14.16 16.77 0.36
CA GLU A 45 15.51 17.08 -0.14
C GLU A 45 16.10 18.20 0.70
N ALA A 46 17.28 17.97 1.26
CA ALA A 46 18.06 18.98 1.95
C ALA A 46 19.37 19.15 1.18
N ILE A 47 19.67 20.39 0.78
CA ILE A 47 20.88 20.74 0.07
C ILE A 47 21.76 21.57 1.03
N LEU A 48 22.92 21.05 1.37
CA LEU A 48 23.97 21.80 2.05
C LEU A 48 24.73 22.58 0.98
N TYR A 49 24.84 23.90 1.13
CA TYR A 49 25.63 24.74 0.25
C TYR A 49 26.97 25.06 0.92
N ALA A 50 28.07 24.91 0.17
CA ALA A 50 29.41 25.36 0.56
C ALA A 50 30.10 25.94 -0.67
N ASP A 51 30.92 26.98 -0.48
CA ASP A 51 31.60 27.72 -1.55
C ASP A 51 30.69 28.13 -2.71
N ASP A 52 29.55 28.76 -2.39
CA ASP A 52 28.55 29.25 -3.36
C ASP A 52 27.97 28.17 -4.30
N GLY A 53 28.10 26.90 -3.94
CA GLY A 53 27.55 25.76 -4.68
C GLY A 53 26.90 24.70 -3.78
N PRO A 54 26.05 23.82 -4.34
CA PRO A 54 25.53 22.67 -3.62
C PRO A 54 26.68 21.70 -3.30
N SER A 55 26.97 21.53 -2.01
CA SER A 55 28.05 20.70 -1.47
C SER A 55 27.55 19.30 -1.13
N GLU A 56 26.36 19.19 -0.56
CA GLU A 56 25.76 17.89 -0.18
C GLU A 56 24.27 17.90 -0.49
N ILE A 57 23.74 16.79 -1.00
CA ILE A 57 22.31 16.62 -1.26
C ILE A 57 21.86 15.37 -0.52
N VAL A 58 21.03 15.55 0.50
CA VAL A 58 20.40 14.46 1.23
C VAL A 58 18.95 14.34 0.76
N LYS A 59 18.59 13.17 0.23
CA LYS A 59 17.21 12.84 -0.17
C LYS A 59 16.67 11.75 0.73
N GLU A 60 15.62 12.04 1.47
CA GLU A 60 14.96 11.10 2.36
C GLU A 60 13.50 10.91 1.96
N PHE A 61 13.00 9.68 2.03
CA PHE A 61 11.57 9.42 1.83
C PHE A 61 10.78 10.07 2.97
N LYS A 62 9.89 11.01 2.64
CA LYS A 62 9.07 11.72 3.63
C LYS A 62 7.75 10.99 3.85
N SER A 63 7.00 10.78 2.78
CA SER A 63 5.69 10.12 2.78
C SER A 63 5.30 9.74 1.36
N GLY A 64 4.28 8.92 1.21
CA GLY A 64 3.60 8.73 -0.07
C GLY A 64 2.09 8.86 0.09
N THR A 65 1.39 9.03 -1.02
CA THR A 65 -0.07 9.01 -1.07
C THR A 65 -0.49 7.91 -2.04
N LEU A 66 -1.39 7.05 -1.59
CA LEU A 66 -2.01 5.98 -2.36
C LEU A 66 -3.50 6.28 -2.51
N THR A 67 -3.95 6.54 -3.72
CA THR A 67 -5.37 6.70 -4.02
C THR A 67 -5.86 5.43 -4.71
N LEU A 68 -6.75 4.69 -4.05
CA LEU A 68 -7.35 3.48 -4.60
C LEU A 68 -8.81 3.75 -4.99
N GLY A 69 -9.13 3.53 -6.26
CA GLY A 69 -10.52 3.39 -6.70
C GLY A 69 -10.95 1.93 -6.53
N ILE A 70 -12.06 1.69 -5.85
CA ILE A 70 -12.56 0.36 -5.56
C ILE A 70 -14.02 0.23 -5.99
N ASP A 71 -14.38 -0.95 -6.49
CA ASP A 71 -15.72 -1.24 -7.01
C ASP A 71 -16.77 -1.27 -5.89
N ASP A 72 -16.47 -2.03 -4.83
CA ASP A 72 -17.33 -2.18 -3.66
C ASP A 72 -16.45 -2.43 -2.42
N LEU A 73 -16.57 -1.56 -1.43
CA LEU A 73 -15.89 -1.70 -0.14
C LEU A 73 -16.87 -2.31 0.86
N GLY A 74 -16.80 -3.64 1.05
CA GLY A 74 -17.61 -4.30 2.07
C GLY A 74 -17.39 -3.69 3.45
N GLY A 75 -18.44 -3.58 4.26
CA GLY A 75 -18.40 -2.93 5.58
C GLY A 75 -17.31 -3.47 6.51
N GLU A 76 -17.00 -4.77 6.45
CA GLU A 76 -15.91 -5.38 7.24
C GLU A 76 -14.52 -4.89 6.79
N ALA A 77 -14.29 -4.75 5.47
CA ALA A 77 -13.04 -4.22 4.94
C ALA A 77 -12.94 -2.72 5.22
N ALA A 78 -14.03 -1.96 5.06
CA ALA A 78 -14.05 -0.55 5.42
C ALA A 78 -13.70 -0.35 6.91
N ALA A 79 -14.35 -1.09 7.80
CA ALA A 79 -14.07 -1.09 9.23
C ALA A 79 -12.61 -1.42 9.55
N ALA A 80 -12.04 -2.43 8.89
CA ALA A 80 -10.65 -2.82 9.10
C ALA A 80 -9.64 -1.76 8.62
N LEU A 81 -9.99 -0.94 7.61
CA LEU A 81 -9.11 0.06 7.01
C LEU A 81 -9.22 1.43 7.67
N THR A 82 -10.45 1.87 7.96
CA THR A 82 -10.72 3.19 8.54
C THR A 82 -10.80 3.16 10.06
N GLY A 83 -10.96 1.99 10.68
CA GLY A 83 -11.25 1.87 12.11
C GLY A 83 -12.72 2.06 12.45
N ALA A 84 -13.58 2.23 11.45
CA ALA A 84 -15.02 2.37 11.64
C ALA A 84 -15.63 1.13 12.29
N THR A 85 -16.71 1.32 13.06
CA THR A 85 -17.39 0.22 13.75
C THR A 85 -18.64 -0.18 12.97
N VAL A 86 -18.80 -1.47 12.70
CA VAL A 86 -20.06 -2.01 12.16
C VAL A 86 -21.02 -2.21 13.33
N ASP A 87 -22.18 -1.57 13.30
CA ASP A 87 -23.20 -1.71 14.33
C ASP A 87 -23.87 -3.11 14.29
N SER A 88 -24.69 -3.42 15.29
CA SER A 88 -25.44 -4.69 15.35
C SER A 88 -26.45 -4.88 14.21
N ASN A 89 -26.75 -3.83 13.45
CA ASN A 89 -27.61 -3.85 12.27
C ASN A 89 -26.82 -4.02 10.96
N GLY A 90 -25.49 -4.17 11.03
CA GLY A 90 -24.62 -4.31 9.86
C GLY A 90 -24.30 -2.99 9.16
N VAL A 91 -24.55 -1.85 9.80
CA VAL A 91 -24.27 -0.52 9.25
C VAL A 91 -22.87 -0.07 9.66
N LEU A 92 -22.07 0.37 8.69
CA LEU A 92 -20.77 0.97 8.95
C LEU A 92 -20.96 2.38 9.53
N ILE A 93 -20.56 2.58 10.78
CA ILE A 93 -20.54 3.90 11.42
C ILE A 93 -19.10 4.40 11.40
N SER A 94 -18.86 5.45 10.60
CA SER A 94 -17.59 6.18 10.58
C SER A 94 -17.72 7.43 11.45
N ALA A 95 -16.89 7.54 12.48
CA ALA A 95 -16.73 8.71 13.32
C ALA A 95 -15.56 9.59 12.83
N SER A 96 -15.59 10.87 13.17
CA SER A 96 -14.52 11.84 12.88
C SER A 96 -13.18 11.47 13.54
N GLU A 97 -13.23 10.72 14.63
CA GLU A 97 -12.10 10.23 15.40
C GLU A 97 -11.54 8.90 14.87
N ASP A 98 -12.18 8.31 13.86
CA ASP A 98 -11.76 7.03 13.27
C ASP A 98 -10.46 7.23 12.49
N GLY A 99 -9.35 7.04 13.21
CA GLY A 99 -8.02 6.97 12.66
C GLY A 99 -7.55 5.53 12.61
N GLY A 100 -7.99 4.79 11.60
CA GLY A 100 -7.63 3.39 11.38
C GLY A 100 -6.13 3.12 11.57
N ALA A 101 -5.82 1.92 12.07
CA ALA A 101 -4.45 1.47 12.21
C ALA A 101 -3.80 1.33 10.82
N PRO A 102 -2.48 1.55 10.69
CA PRO A 102 -1.80 1.33 9.42
C PRO A 102 -1.91 -0.14 9.00
N VAL A 103 -2.15 -0.35 7.72
CA VAL A 103 -2.26 -1.68 7.09
C VAL A 103 -1.23 -1.83 5.98
N ALA A 104 -0.80 -3.05 5.70
CA ALA A 104 0.00 -3.34 4.51
C ALA A 104 -0.93 -3.60 3.32
N ILE A 105 -0.58 -3.07 2.15
CA ILE A 105 -1.40 -3.18 0.93
C ILE A 105 -0.59 -3.82 -0.19
N GLY A 106 -1.15 -4.88 -0.77
CA GLY A 106 -0.54 -5.64 -1.85
C GLY A 106 -1.43 -5.64 -3.08
N PHE A 107 -0.86 -5.36 -4.23
CA PHE A 107 -1.58 -5.43 -5.51
C PHE A 107 -0.64 -5.87 -6.63
N ARG A 108 -1.20 -6.31 -7.76
CA ARG A 108 -0.40 -6.56 -8.96
C ARG A 108 -0.96 -5.77 -10.14
N ALA A 109 -0.03 -5.28 -10.96
CA ALA A 109 -0.33 -4.59 -12.20
C ALA A 109 0.04 -5.50 -13.39
N ALA A 110 -0.92 -5.76 -14.26
CA ALA A 110 -0.68 -6.43 -15.53
C ALA A 110 0.14 -5.52 -16.45
N ARG A 111 1.11 -6.08 -17.16
CA ARG A 111 1.93 -5.35 -18.16
C ARG A 111 1.52 -5.77 -19.57
N SER A 112 1.78 -4.88 -20.54
CA SER A 112 1.51 -5.14 -21.96
C SER A 112 2.19 -6.38 -22.53
N THR A 113 3.19 -6.93 -21.83
CA THR A 113 3.90 -8.17 -22.17
C THR A 113 3.16 -9.45 -21.73
N GLY A 114 1.99 -9.33 -21.07
CA GLY A 114 1.25 -10.46 -20.51
C GLY A 114 1.80 -10.96 -19.16
N LYS A 115 2.84 -10.32 -18.62
CA LYS A 115 3.40 -10.60 -17.29
C LYS A 115 2.87 -9.62 -16.24
N TYR A 116 3.07 -9.93 -14.96
CA TYR A 116 2.62 -9.09 -13.86
C TYR A 116 3.78 -8.40 -13.12
N GLN A 117 3.50 -7.21 -12.60
CA GLN A 117 4.34 -6.55 -11.60
C GLN A 117 3.60 -6.56 -10.27
N TYR A 118 4.24 -7.07 -9.25
CA TYR A 118 3.65 -7.18 -7.92
C TYR A 118 4.22 -6.10 -7.02
N PHE A 119 3.37 -5.54 -6.17
CA PHE A 119 3.69 -4.46 -5.25
C PHE A 119 3.23 -4.82 -3.84
N TRP A 120 4.01 -4.41 -2.84
CA TRP A 120 3.65 -4.36 -1.43
C TRP A 120 4.04 -2.99 -0.87
N LEU A 121 3.08 -2.34 -0.23
CA LEU A 121 3.27 -1.14 0.58
C LEU A 121 3.16 -1.55 2.04
N TYR A 122 4.21 -1.29 2.82
CA TYR A 122 4.33 -1.90 4.14
C TYR A 122 3.48 -1.23 5.21
N ARG A 123 3.32 0.09 5.17
CA ARG A 123 2.45 0.85 6.07
C ARG A 123 1.67 1.87 5.26
N VAL A 124 0.35 1.69 5.21
CA VAL A 124 -0.60 2.61 4.60
C VAL A 124 -1.68 2.91 5.63
N LYS A 125 -1.83 4.19 5.99
CA LYS A 125 -2.92 4.64 6.85
C LYS A 125 -4.01 5.24 5.97
N PHE A 126 -5.16 4.59 5.90
CA PHE A 126 -6.27 5.08 5.10
C PHE A 126 -7.01 6.21 5.80
N ALA A 127 -7.40 7.20 5.00
CA ALA A 127 -8.38 8.19 5.35
C ALA A 127 -9.79 7.62 5.10
N LEU A 128 -10.80 8.39 5.51
CA LEU A 128 -12.19 8.06 5.23
C LEU A 128 -12.41 7.97 3.71
N PRO A 129 -13.11 6.94 3.23
CA PRO A 129 -13.43 6.82 1.81
C PRO A 129 -14.33 7.98 1.38
N THR A 130 -14.13 8.45 0.16
CA THR A 130 -14.97 9.47 -0.45
C THR A 130 -15.98 8.78 -1.36
N GLU A 131 -17.26 8.95 -1.06
CA GLU A 131 -18.34 8.43 -1.88
C GLU A 131 -18.76 9.47 -2.92
N THR A 132 -18.70 9.09 -4.19
CA THR A 132 -19.31 9.88 -5.27
C THR A 132 -20.64 9.22 -5.63
N LEU A 133 -21.74 9.93 -5.40
CA LEU A 133 -23.08 9.47 -5.77
C LEU A 133 -23.61 10.35 -6.90
N ALA A 134 -23.78 9.78 -8.10
CA ALA A 134 -24.41 10.45 -9.22
C ALA A 134 -25.80 9.87 -9.48
N THR A 135 -26.79 10.73 -9.74
CA THR A 135 -28.11 10.30 -10.20
C THR A 135 -28.02 9.76 -11.63
N LYS A 136 -28.87 8.79 -11.97
CA LYS A 136 -28.97 8.29 -13.35
C LYS A 136 -29.47 9.44 -14.26
N ALA A 137 -28.62 9.86 -15.19
CA ALA A 137 -28.99 10.69 -16.35
C ALA A 137 -29.15 9.80 -17.60
N ASP A 138 -29.29 10.39 -18.79
CA ASP A 138 -29.39 9.65 -20.08
C ASP A 138 -28.19 8.73 -20.38
N SER A 139 -27.08 8.87 -19.66
CA SER A 139 -25.91 7.98 -19.68
C SER A 139 -25.70 7.28 -18.33
N ILE A 140 -25.31 6.00 -18.37
CA ILE A 140 -24.97 5.22 -17.18
C ILE A 140 -23.54 5.60 -16.77
N THR A 141 -23.41 6.52 -15.81
CA THR A 141 -22.13 6.83 -15.17
C THR A 141 -21.98 5.93 -13.94
N PHE A 142 -20.96 5.06 -13.93
CA PHE A 142 -20.60 4.30 -12.74
C PHE A 142 -19.76 5.20 -11.84
N SER A 143 -20.32 5.67 -10.74
CA SER A 143 -19.55 6.31 -9.68
C SER A 143 -19.08 5.24 -8.71
N THR A 144 -17.78 5.21 -8.47
CA THR A 144 -17.16 4.21 -7.59
C THR A 144 -16.47 4.94 -6.44
N PRO A 145 -16.53 4.40 -5.22
CA PRO A 145 -15.87 5.01 -4.09
C PRO A 145 -14.35 5.00 -4.28
N SER A 146 -13.70 6.07 -3.81
CA SER A 146 -12.25 6.14 -3.72
C SER A 146 -11.81 6.20 -2.26
N ILE A 147 -10.67 5.61 -1.96
CA ILE A 147 -10.06 5.68 -0.63
C ILE A 147 -8.61 6.14 -0.79
N GLU A 148 -8.25 7.18 -0.04
CA GLU A 148 -6.89 7.70 -0.01
C GLU A 148 -6.17 7.16 1.22
N GLY A 149 -4.91 6.75 1.07
CA GLY A 149 -4.07 6.30 2.16
C GLY A 149 -2.69 6.95 2.13
N THR A 150 -2.22 7.37 3.30
CA THR A 150 -0.86 7.88 3.46
C THR A 150 0.10 6.73 3.69
N ILE A 151 1.11 6.61 2.83
CA ILE A 151 2.19 5.64 2.93
C ILE A 151 3.27 6.17 3.85
N LEU A 152 3.65 5.34 4.82
CA LEU A 152 4.69 5.61 5.79
C LEU A 152 5.83 4.60 5.63
N ARG A 153 7.03 4.99 6.04
CA ARG A 153 8.16 4.07 6.18
C ARG A 153 7.90 3.06 7.31
N ARG A 154 8.42 1.85 7.19
CA ARG A 154 8.40 0.88 8.31
C ARG A 154 9.16 1.43 9.52
N ASN A 155 8.69 1.12 10.71
CA ASN A 155 9.44 1.32 11.95
C ASN A 155 10.54 0.26 12.09
N LYS A 156 10.29 -0.96 11.59
CA LYS A 156 11.29 -2.03 11.55
C LYS A 156 12.39 -1.74 10.51
N PRO A 157 13.68 -1.73 10.90
CA PRO A 157 14.78 -1.61 9.95
C PRO A 157 15.00 -2.92 9.16
N ASP A 158 15.46 -2.79 7.92
CA ASP A 158 16.00 -3.89 7.12
C ASP A 158 17.35 -4.36 7.69
N SER A 159 17.91 -5.44 7.13
CA SER A 159 19.22 -5.98 7.54
C SER A 159 20.40 -4.98 7.39
N LYS A 160 20.17 -3.79 6.83
CA LYS A 160 21.13 -2.71 6.65
C LYS A 160 20.75 -1.45 7.46
N GLY A 161 19.80 -1.54 8.39
CA GLY A 161 19.38 -0.40 9.22
C GLY A 161 18.49 0.62 8.50
N ARG A 162 17.96 0.30 7.31
CA ARG A 162 17.11 1.22 6.52
C ARG A 162 15.64 0.87 6.70
N HIS A 163 14.75 1.83 6.49
CA HIS A 163 13.31 1.66 6.70
C HIS A 163 12.57 1.53 5.35
N PRO A 164 12.44 0.32 4.76
CA PRO A 164 11.82 0.16 3.46
C PRO A 164 10.33 0.48 3.52
N TRP A 165 9.81 1.22 2.54
CA TRP A 165 8.40 1.62 2.46
C TRP A 165 7.62 0.86 1.37
N LYS A 166 8.32 0.31 0.36
CA LYS A 166 7.76 -0.48 -0.75
C LYS A 166 8.61 -1.70 -1.08
N ALA A 167 7.97 -2.78 -1.50
CA ALA A 167 8.58 -3.87 -2.25
C ALA A 167 7.90 -4.02 -3.61
N GLU A 168 8.68 -4.27 -4.66
CA GLU A 168 8.14 -4.54 -5.99
C GLU A 168 8.95 -5.64 -6.68
N VAL A 169 8.26 -6.49 -7.43
CA VAL A 169 8.90 -7.50 -8.27
C VAL A 169 8.21 -7.57 -9.62
N THR A 170 9.00 -7.70 -10.67
CA THR A 170 8.50 -7.94 -12.02
C THR A 170 8.65 -9.41 -12.34
N GLU A 171 7.55 -10.04 -12.73
CA GLU A 171 7.56 -11.42 -13.17
C GLU A 171 8.44 -11.60 -14.42
N GLY A 172 9.30 -12.62 -14.37
CA GLY A 172 10.21 -12.97 -15.46
C GLY A 172 11.45 -12.06 -15.57
N THR A 173 11.76 -11.26 -14.55
CA THR A 173 13.09 -10.69 -14.38
C THR A 173 14.08 -11.78 -13.95
N THR A 174 15.28 -11.76 -14.54
CA THR A 174 16.37 -12.69 -14.21
C THR A 174 16.69 -12.63 -12.71
N GLY A 175 16.66 -13.78 -12.03
CA GLY A 175 16.92 -13.89 -10.59
C GLY A 175 15.68 -13.96 -9.69
N VAL A 176 14.47 -13.76 -10.22
CA VAL A 176 13.22 -13.95 -9.46
C VAL A 176 12.82 -15.43 -9.46
N LYS A 177 12.77 -16.05 -8.28
CA LYS A 177 12.28 -17.43 -8.14
C LYS A 177 10.75 -17.47 -8.36
N PRO A 178 10.21 -18.45 -9.11
CA PRO A 178 8.76 -18.59 -9.30
C PRO A 178 7.99 -18.69 -7.97
N GLU A 179 8.58 -19.35 -6.98
CA GLU A 179 8.03 -19.48 -5.62
C GLU A 179 7.80 -18.13 -4.93
N THR A 180 8.63 -17.12 -5.21
CA THR A 180 8.45 -15.76 -4.68
C THR A 180 7.14 -15.16 -5.18
N ILE A 181 6.77 -15.44 -6.42
CA ILE A 181 5.52 -14.96 -7.04
C ILE A 181 4.33 -15.77 -6.51
N THR A 182 4.45 -17.09 -6.43
CA THR A 182 3.38 -17.96 -5.90
C THR A 182 3.04 -17.64 -4.45
N ASN A 183 4.05 -17.35 -3.62
CA ASN A 183 3.87 -17.04 -2.20
C ASN A 183 3.62 -15.56 -1.90
N TRP A 184 3.55 -14.70 -2.93
CA TRP A 184 3.48 -13.24 -2.76
C TRP A 184 2.27 -12.75 -1.94
N TYR A 185 1.18 -13.52 -1.96
CA TYR A 185 -0.03 -13.25 -1.17
C TYR A 185 -0.26 -14.25 -0.03
N ALA A 186 0.65 -15.22 0.16
CA ALA A 186 0.57 -16.15 1.30
C ALA A 186 0.92 -15.43 2.61
N GLN A 187 1.88 -14.51 2.54
CA GLN A 187 2.29 -13.61 3.61
C GLN A 187 2.79 -12.29 3.00
N VAL A 188 2.80 -11.20 3.77
CA VAL A 188 3.42 -9.95 3.31
C VAL A 188 4.89 -10.21 3.01
N TYR A 189 5.34 -9.81 1.82
CA TYR A 189 6.72 -10.05 1.40
C TYR A 189 7.69 -9.28 2.30
N GLU A 190 8.58 -9.98 2.99
CA GLU A 190 9.69 -9.35 3.71
C GLU A 190 10.97 -9.34 2.87
N PRO A 191 11.79 -8.28 2.92
CA PRO A 191 13.08 -8.28 2.26
C PRO A 191 13.91 -9.45 2.79
N ALA A 192 14.35 -10.34 1.90
CA ALA A 192 15.28 -11.39 2.29
C ALA A 192 16.52 -10.75 2.93
N SER A 193 16.92 -11.25 4.09
CA SER A 193 18.22 -10.90 4.67
C SER A 193 19.26 -11.19 3.59
N THR A 194 20.03 -10.17 3.21
CA THR A 194 21.24 -10.41 2.44
C THR A 194 22.15 -11.16 3.40
N THR A 195 22.10 -12.50 3.37
CA THR A 195 23.18 -13.31 3.91
C THR A 195 24.41 -12.89 3.12
N SER A 196 25.19 -11.98 3.70
CA SER A 196 26.57 -11.81 3.29
C SER A 196 27.19 -13.17 3.56
N GLU A 197 27.41 -13.95 2.50
CA GLU A 197 28.36 -15.05 2.60
C GLU A 197 29.66 -14.46 3.18
N ALA A 198 30.11 -15.08 4.26
CA ALA A 198 31.32 -14.76 4.98
C ALA A 198 32.56 -15.18 4.19
#